data_AF-A0A425CYQ6-F1
#
_entry.id   AF-A0A425CYQ6-F1
#
_cell.length_a   1.000
_cell.length_b   1.000
_cell.length_c   1.000
_cell.angle_alpha   90.00
_cell.angle_beta   90.00
_cell.angle_gamma   90.00
#
_symmetry.space_group_name_H-M   'P 1'
#
loop_
_entity.id
_entity.type
_entity.pdbx_description
1 polymer ?
#
loop_
_entity_poly.entity_id
_entity_poly.type
_entity_poly.pdbx_seq_one_letter_code
_entity_poly.pdbx_strand_id
1 'polypeptide(L)'
;MTLGDNDPIDVCEIGSRVAAVGDVYPVKVLGVLGMIDDGETDWKVIAIATDDPLANKLHGMVNILAFLVRPIVSPRKINKYAFILDYLADFLDLDDLHAHAPDTVATIRNWFRDYKIPDGKPPSAFAFDGRAQSRDFAVDVIEQTHASWKQLVHVNNQTKLWTK
;
A
#
# COMPACT_ATOMS: atom_id res chain seq x y z
N MET A 1 9.08 -14.50 12.49
CA MET A 1 8.47 -14.25 11.17
C MET A 1 7.32 -15.22 11.04
N THR A 2 6.12 -14.70 10.82
CA THR A 2 4.91 -15.46 10.49
C THR A 2 4.95 -15.87 9.02
N LEU A 3 4.30 -16.96 8.65
CA LEU A 3 4.16 -17.38 7.24
C LEU A 3 3.06 -16.56 6.55
N GLY A 4 2.99 -16.57 5.22
CA GLY A 4 1.86 -15.97 4.49
C GLY A 4 0.64 -16.91 4.47
N ASP A 5 -0.53 -16.37 4.14
CA ASP A 5 -1.85 -17.05 4.13
C ASP A 5 -2.13 -17.89 2.86
N ASN A 6 -1.16 -17.95 1.94
CA ASN A 6 -1.23 -18.68 0.67
C ASN A 6 -2.26 -18.14 -0.34
N ASP A 7 -2.67 -16.87 -0.19
CA ASP A 7 -3.50 -16.15 -1.16
C ASP A 7 -2.69 -15.02 -1.87
N PRO A 8 -3.20 -14.48 -3.00
CA PRO A 8 -2.70 -13.21 -3.52
C PRO A 8 -2.81 -12.10 -2.48
N ILE A 9 -1.90 -11.13 -2.52
CA ILE A 9 -1.92 -10.01 -1.57
C ILE A 9 -3.22 -9.19 -1.65
N ASP A 10 -3.76 -8.81 -0.50
CA ASP A 10 -4.98 -8.04 -0.39
C ASP A 10 -4.76 -6.54 -0.58
N VAL A 11 -5.77 -5.88 -1.18
CA VAL A 11 -5.77 -4.45 -1.45
C VAL A 11 -7.06 -3.81 -0.95
N CYS A 12 -6.92 -2.75 -0.15
CA CYS A 12 -7.98 -1.82 0.22
C CYS A 12 -7.88 -0.56 -0.65
N GLU A 13 -8.77 -0.48 -1.63
CA GLU A 13 -8.91 0.70 -2.47
C GLU A 13 -9.79 1.75 -1.75
N ILE A 14 -9.31 2.98 -1.63
CA ILE A 14 -9.92 4.05 -0.81
C ILE A 14 -10.59 5.17 -1.62
N GLY A 15 -10.72 4.99 -2.92
CA GLY A 15 -11.31 5.95 -3.84
C GLY A 15 -12.80 6.15 -3.60
N SER A 16 -13.31 7.23 -4.18
CA SER A 16 -14.73 7.61 -4.09
C SER A 16 -15.65 6.71 -4.91
N ARG A 17 -15.12 5.98 -5.90
CA ARG A 17 -15.89 5.06 -6.74
C ARG A 17 -16.08 3.73 -6.03
N VAL A 18 -17.32 3.25 -5.98
CA VAL A 18 -17.61 1.86 -5.61
C VAL A 18 -17.36 0.97 -6.82
N ALA A 19 -16.37 0.08 -6.73
CA ALA A 19 -16.06 -0.89 -7.77
C ALA A 19 -17.11 -2.01 -7.86
N ALA A 20 -17.33 -2.54 -9.06
CA ALA A 20 -18.09 -3.76 -9.27
C ALA A 20 -17.20 -5.00 -9.05
N VAL A 21 -17.84 -6.14 -8.73
CA VAL A 21 -17.14 -7.42 -8.59
C VAL A 21 -16.48 -7.80 -9.92
N GLY A 22 -15.17 -8.02 -9.89
CA GLY A 22 -14.37 -8.36 -11.07
C GLY A 22 -13.80 -7.16 -11.83
N ASP A 23 -14.03 -5.92 -11.37
CA ASP A 23 -13.41 -4.73 -11.96
C ASP A 23 -11.88 -4.78 -11.82
N VAL A 24 -11.20 -4.36 -12.90
CA VAL A 24 -9.75 -4.21 -12.93
C VAL A 24 -9.41 -2.82 -13.46
N TYR A 25 -8.71 -2.04 -12.65
CA TYR A 25 -8.31 -0.68 -12.99
C TYR A 25 -7.00 -0.29 -12.28
N PRO A 26 -6.26 0.68 -12.83
CA PRO A 26 -5.01 1.12 -12.24
C PRO A 26 -5.23 1.88 -10.93
N VAL A 27 -4.48 1.47 -9.92
CA VAL A 27 -4.42 2.12 -8.61
C VAL A 27 -3.00 2.61 -8.33
N LYS A 28 -2.88 3.62 -7.48
CA LYS A 28 -1.65 4.07 -6.85
C LYS A 28 -1.55 3.50 -5.45
N VAL A 29 -0.43 2.86 -5.13
CA VAL A 29 -0.12 2.36 -3.78
C VAL A 29 0.24 3.54 -2.88
N LEU A 30 -0.30 3.55 -1.66
CA LEU A 30 -0.05 4.60 -0.65
C LEU A 30 0.70 4.08 0.57
N GLY A 31 0.50 2.81 0.92
CA GLY A 31 1.13 2.16 2.07
C GLY A 31 0.58 0.76 2.30
N VAL A 32 0.90 0.15 3.44
CA VAL A 32 0.44 -1.21 3.78
C VAL A 32 0.26 -1.38 5.29
N LEU A 33 -0.75 -2.15 5.70
CA LEU A 33 -0.92 -2.65 7.07
C LEU A 33 -0.49 -4.12 7.14
N GLY A 34 0.33 -4.45 8.14
CA GLY A 34 0.68 -5.85 8.44
C GLY A 34 -0.26 -6.42 9.49
N MET A 35 -1.41 -6.96 9.06
CA MET A 35 -2.30 -7.69 9.96
C MET A 35 -1.71 -9.07 10.25
N ILE A 36 -1.94 -9.56 11.46
CA ILE A 36 -1.61 -10.93 11.85
C ILE A 36 -2.93 -11.62 12.12
N ASP A 37 -3.20 -12.66 11.34
CA ASP A 37 -4.44 -13.42 11.36
C ASP A 37 -4.14 -14.90 11.58
N ASP A 38 -4.65 -15.46 12.67
CA ASP A 38 -4.43 -16.87 13.05
C ASP A 38 -2.95 -17.34 12.99
N GLY A 39 -1.99 -16.42 13.20
CA GLY A 39 -0.55 -16.70 13.18
C GLY A 39 0.13 -16.52 11.81
N GLU A 40 -0.62 -16.10 10.80
CA GLU A 40 -0.18 -15.81 9.44
C GLU A 40 -0.12 -14.30 9.20
N THR A 41 0.73 -13.90 8.26
CA THR A 41 0.87 -12.51 7.82
C THR A 41 -0.14 -12.25 6.74
N ASP A 42 -1.05 -11.33 7.01
CA ASP A 42 -2.11 -10.94 6.10
C ASP A 42 -1.94 -9.44 5.77
N TRP A 43 -1.25 -9.17 4.67
CA TRP A 43 -0.91 -7.81 4.26
C TRP A 43 -2.10 -7.12 3.61
N LYS A 44 -2.49 -5.96 4.13
CA LYS A 44 -3.55 -5.11 3.54
C LYS A 44 -2.91 -3.88 2.90
N VAL A 45 -2.68 -3.92 1.59
CA VAL A 45 -2.16 -2.76 0.83
C VAL A 45 -3.23 -1.67 0.79
N ILE A 46 -2.85 -0.43 1.07
CA ILE A 46 -3.73 0.73 0.93
C ILE A 46 -3.41 1.37 -0.42
N ALA A 47 -4.42 1.50 -1.27
CA ALA A 47 -4.28 2.05 -2.61
C ALA A 47 -5.46 2.96 -2.97
N ILE A 48 -5.29 3.80 -3.99
CA ILE A 48 -6.34 4.67 -4.51
C ILE A 48 -6.38 4.61 -6.03
N ALA A 49 -7.58 4.60 -6.61
CA ALA A 49 -7.76 4.65 -8.06
C ALA A 49 -7.01 5.85 -8.66
N THR A 50 -6.28 5.63 -9.75
CA THR A 50 -5.47 6.70 -10.37
C THR A 50 -6.30 7.83 -10.97
N ASP A 51 -7.56 7.57 -11.28
CA ASP A 51 -8.56 8.52 -11.78
C ASP A 51 -9.35 9.22 -10.65
N ASP A 52 -9.13 8.86 -9.38
CA ASP A 52 -9.82 9.50 -8.26
C ASP A 52 -9.34 10.97 -8.08
N PRO A 53 -10.26 11.94 -7.86
CA PRO A 53 -9.87 13.33 -7.64
C PRO A 53 -8.90 13.56 -6.48
N LEU A 54 -8.98 12.74 -5.42
CA LEU A 54 -8.07 12.78 -4.29
C LEU A 54 -6.69 12.21 -4.65
N ALA A 55 -6.60 11.26 -5.58
CA ALA A 55 -5.32 10.69 -5.99
C ALA A 55 -4.34 11.78 -6.47
N ASN A 56 -4.85 12.84 -7.11
CA ASN A 56 -4.06 14.00 -7.54
C ASN A 56 -3.49 14.88 -6.40
N LYS A 57 -3.90 14.63 -5.15
CA LYS A 57 -3.44 15.38 -3.96
C LYS A 57 -2.52 14.58 -3.05
N LEU A 58 -2.36 13.27 -3.31
CA LEU A 58 -1.52 12.37 -2.51
C LEU A 58 -0.18 12.17 -3.23
N HIS A 59 0.75 13.11 -3.17
CA HIS A 59 2.03 13.02 -3.92
C HIS A 59 3.25 13.48 -3.13
N GLY A 60 3.09 13.64 -1.82
CA GLY A 60 4.03 14.30 -0.93
C GLY A 60 4.21 15.79 -1.20
N MET A 61 4.70 16.51 -0.20
CA MET A 61 5.08 17.93 -0.30
C MET A 61 6.27 18.20 -1.23
N VAL A 62 6.84 17.21 -1.91
CA VAL A 62 8.01 17.41 -2.78
C VAL A 62 7.70 18.27 -4.00
N ASN A 63 6.44 18.43 -4.40
CA ASN A 63 6.10 19.45 -5.39
C ASN A 63 6.38 20.88 -4.92
N ILE A 64 6.28 21.18 -3.62
CA ILE A 64 6.60 22.52 -3.10
C ILE A 64 8.10 22.74 -3.10
N LEU A 65 8.89 21.78 -2.62
CA LEU A 65 10.35 21.92 -2.62
C LEU A 65 10.88 22.00 -4.06
N ALA A 66 10.43 21.11 -4.96
CA ALA A 66 10.78 21.13 -6.38
C ALA A 66 10.35 22.43 -7.07
N PHE A 67 9.16 22.96 -6.77
CA PHE A 67 8.69 24.25 -7.32
C PHE A 67 9.49 25.44 -6.78
N LEU A 68 9.85 25.43 -5.50
CA LEU A 68 10.64 26.50 -4.86
C LEU A 68 12.13 26.45 -5.22
N VAL A 69 12.71 25.27 -5.46
CA VAL A 69 14.13 25.14 -5.85
C VAL A 69 14.36 25.20 -7.36
N ARG A 70 13.37 24.90 -8.21
CA ARG A 70 13.48 25.02 -9.69
C ARG A 70 13.97 26.39 -10.19
N PRO A 71 13.53 27.53 -9.62
CA PRO A 71 14.03 28.85 -9.99
C PRO A 71 15.45 29.16 -9.46
N ILE A 72 15.86 28.50 -8.38
CA ILE A 72 17.08 28.82 -7.62
C ILE A 72 18.26 27.96 -8.10
N VAL A 73 17.99 26.73 -8.55
CA VAL A 73 19.01 25.77 -8.98
C VAL A 73 19.08 25.75 -10.50
N SER A 74 20.25 26.12 -11.04
CA SER A 74 20.54 25.99 -12.48
C SER A 74 20.19 24.59 -13.01
N PRO A 75 19.62 24.46 -14.23
CA PRO A 75 19.30 23.15 -14.82
C PRO A 75 20.45 22.14 -14.81
N ARG A 76 21.71 22.63 -14.85
CA ARG A 76 22.91 21.79 -14.78
C ARG A 76 23.21 21.23 -13.37
N LYS A 77 22.67 21.83 -12.30
CA LYS A 77 22.81 21.37 -10.90
C LYS A 77 21.60 20.57 -10.42
N ILE A 78 20.44 20.67 -11.08
CA ILE A 78 19.23 19.91 -10.73
C ILE A 78 19.51 18.39 -10.77
N ASN A 79 20.23 17.91 -11.79
CA ASN A 79 20.56 16.48 -11.90
C ASN A 79 21.43 15.93 -10.76
N LYS A 80 22.14 16.78 -10.00
CA LYS A 80 22.95 16.34 -8.85
C LYS A 80 22.09 16.04 -7.61
N TYR A 81 20.92 16.66 -7.50
CA TYR A 81 20.03 16.56 -6.34
C TYR A 81 18.67 15.95 -6.66
N ALA A 82 18.35 15.71 -7.94
CA ALA A 82 17.12 15.05 -8.39
C ALA A 82 16.90 13.72 -7.66
N PHE A 83 17.95 12.92 -7.50
CA PHE A 83 17.90 11.67 -6.74
C PHE A 83 17.47 11.82 -5.28
N ILE A 84 17.87 12.92 -4.61
CA ILE A 84 17.50 13.19 -3.21
C ILE A 84 16.06 13.73 -3.15
N LEU A 85 15.62 14.49 -4.14
CA LEU A 85 14.25 15.00 -4.21
C LEU A 85 13.25 13.89 -4.50
N ASP A 86 13.58 12.98 -5.42
CA ASP A 86 12.76 11.79 -5.70
C ASP A 86 12.67 10.90 -4.45
N TYR A 87 13.79 10.63 -3.78
CA TYR A 87 13.83 9.87 -2.52
C TYR A 87 13.03 10.51 -1.37
N LEU A 88 12.88 11.84 -1.33
CA LEU A 88 12.09 12.53 -0.32
C LEU A 88 10.59 12.58 -0.67
N ALA A 89 10.21 12.33 -1.92
CA ALA A 89 8.82 12.37 -2.38
C ALA A 89 8.04 11.15 -1.89
N ASP A 90 8.70 10.01 -1.81
CA ASP A 90 8.10 8.73 -1.49
C ASP A 90 7.74 8.56 0.01
N PHE A 91 8.17 9.49 0.88
CA PHE A 91 7.94 9.40 2.33
C PHE A 91 6.60 9.98 2.82
N LEU A 92 5.74 10.54 1.97
CA LEU A 92 4.66 11.43 2.43
C LEU A 92 3.25 11.06 1.96
N ASP A 93 3.06 9.94 1.25
CA ASP A 93 1.72 9.57 0.74
C ASP A 93 0.69 9.31 1.85
N LEU A 94 1.10 8.64 2.94
CA LEU A 94 0.24 8.43 4.10
C LEU A 94 0.00 9.71 4.91
N ASP A 95 0.97 10.62 4.93
CA ASP A 95 0.84 11.91 5.62
C ASP A 95 -0.13 12.83 4.86
N ASP A 96 -0.04 12.89 3.53
CA ASP A 96 -1.01 13.59 2.68
C ASP A 96 -2.39 12.98 2.82
N LEU A 97 -2.48 11.65 2.90
CA LEU A 97 -3.74 10.97 3.17
C LEU A 97 -4.30 11.39 4.53
N HIS A 98 -3.47 11.47 5.56
CA HIS A 98 -3.89 11.95 6.87
C HIS A 98 -4.34 13.42 6.84
N ALA A 99 -3.68 14.27 6.04
CA ALA A 99 -4.06 15.68 5.91
C ALA A 99 -5.41 15.87 5.20
N HIS A 100 -5.73 15.02 4.22
CA HIS A 100 -6.97 15.12 3.43
C HIS A 100 -8.12 14.24 3.93
N ALA A 101 -7.78 13.13 4.58
CA ALA A 101 -8.71 12.11 5.08
C ALA A 101 -8.12 11.46 6.36
N PRO A 102 -8.12 12.20 7.49
CA PRO A 102 -7.33 11.86 8.68
C PRO A 102 -7.64 10.49 9.29
N ASP A 103 -8.89 10.06 9.19
CA ASP A 103 -9.37 8.85 9.86
C ASP A 103 -9.30 7.60 8.98
N THR A 104 -8.91 7.71 7.70
CA THR A 104 -8.99 6.60 6.74
C THR A 104 -8.19 5.38 7.20
N VAL A 105 -6.90 5.56 7.51
CA VAL A 105 -6.03 4.46 7.95
C VAL A 105 -6.51 3.87 9.27
N ALA A 106 -6.93 4.71 10.21
CA ALA A 106 -7.44 4.28 11.50
C ALA A 106 -8.74 3.47 11.36
N THR A 107 -9.64 3.91 10.47
CA THR A 107 -10.91 3.25 10.17
C THR A 107 -10.67 1.88 9.56
N ILE A 108 -9.79 1.78 8.55
CA ILE A 108 -9.42 0.51 7.91
C ILE A 108 -8.85 -0.46 8.94
N ARG A 109 -7.88 0.01 9.75
CA ARG A 109 -7.26 -0.81 10.80
C ARG A 109 -8.28 -1.30 11.82
N ASN A 110 -9.15 -0.40 12.32
CA ASN A 110 -10.14 -0.77 13.32
C ASN A 110 -11.17 -1.75 12.76
N TRP A 111 -11.54 -1.63 11.49
CA TRP A 111 -12.40 -2.59 10.82
C TRP A 111 -11.75 -3.97 10.79
N PHE A 112 -10.51 -4.08 10.31
CA PHE A 112 -9.77 -5.35 10.26
C PHE A 112 -9.45 -5.94 11.63
N ARG A 113 -9.30 -5.09 12.66
CA ARG A 113 -9.17 -5.53 14.05
C ARG A 113 -10.44 -6.25 14.51
N ASP A 114 -11.61 -5.68 14.22
CA ASP A 114 -12.85 -6.05 14.90
C ASP A 114 -13.80 -6.93 14.06
N TYR A 115 -13.61 -7.04 12.74
CA TYR A 115 -14.62 -7.61 11.85
C TYR A 115 -14.99 -9.07 12.13
N LYS A 116 -14.11 -9.84 12.80
CA LYS A 116 -14.36 -11.23 13.19
C LYS A 116 -14.97 -11.39 14.59
N ILE A 117 -15.06 -10.31 15.38
CA ILE A 117 -15.65 -10.35 16.72
C ILE A 117 -17.11 -10.83 16.71
N PRO A 118 -17.97 -10.42 15.76
CA PRO A 118 -19.33 -10.94 15.66
C PRO A 118 -19.40 -12.47 15.44
N ASP A 119 -18.36 -13.06 14.84
CA ASP A 119 -18.25 -14.51 14.63
C ASP A 119 -17.67 -15.24 15.86
N GLY A 120 -17.50 -14.55 16.99
CA GLY A 120 -16.95 -15.10 18.24
C GLY A 120 -15.43 -15.24 18.25
N LYS A 121 -14.72 -14.68 17.26
CA LYS A 121 -13.25 -14.67 17.22
C LYS A 121 -12.67 -13.48 18.00
N PRO A 122 -11.43 -13.60 18.52
CA PRO A 122 -10.74 -12.45 19.13
C PRO A 122 -10.42 -11.37 18.08
N PRO A 123 -10.11 -10.13 18.51
CA PRO A 123 -9.65 -9.10 17.59
C PRO A 123 -8.32 -9.47 16.93
N SER A 124 -8.16 -9.14 15.65
CA SER A 124 -6.94 -9.38 14.88
C SER A 124 -5.77 -8.56 15.45
N ALA A 125 -4.56 -9.14 15.44
CA ALA A 125 -3.35 -8.46 15.86
C ALA A 125 -2.70 -7.73 14.66
N PHE A 126 -1.76 -6.83 14.94
CA PHE A 126 -1.01 -6.11 13.90
C PHE A 126 0.47 -6.05 14.24
N ALA A 127 1.31 -6.18 13.21
CA ALA A 127 2.72 -5.84 13.27
C ALA A 127 2.90 -4.32 13.39
N PHE A 128 4.14 -3.89 13.70
CA PHE A 128 4.53 -2.47 13.76
C PHE A 128 3.65 -1.60 14.67
N ASP A 129 3.13 -2.19 15.75
CA ASP A 129 2.19 -1.55 16.68
C ASP A 129 0.91 -1.03 15.99
N GLY A 130 0.48 -1.69 14.90
CA GLY A 130 -0.68 -1.30 14.12
C GLY A 130 -0.49 -0.01 13.32
N ARG A 131 0.75 0.38 13.01
CA ARG A 131 1.06 1.50 12.12
C ARG A 131 1.16 1.04 10.67
N ALA A 132 0.50 1.76 9.77
CA ALA A 132 0.72 1.59 8.34
C ALA A 132 2.17 1.94 7.99
N GLN A 133 2.78 1.13 7.13
CA GLN A 133 4.11 1.35 6.58
C GLN A 133 4.00 2.12 5.26
N SER A 134 5.10 2.80 4.89
CA SER A 134 5.16 3.68 3.72
C SER A 134 4.86 2.97 2.39
N ARG A 135 4.66 3.76 1.34
CA ARG A 135 4.52 3.26 -0.03
C ARG A 135 5.70 2.39 -0.45
N ASP A 136 6.94 2.80 -0.17
CA ASP A 136 8.13 2.01 -0.54
C ASP A 136 8.13 0.64 0.12
N PHE A 137 7.82 0.60 1.43
CA PHE A 137 7.69 -0.67 2.13
C PHE A 137 6.57 -1.53 1.53
N ALA A 138 5.45 -0.92 1.16
CA ALA A 138 4.36 -1.62 0.48
C ALA A 138 4.78 -2.17 -0.89
N VAL A 139 5.55 -1.41 -1.67
CA VAL A 139 6.11 -1.84 -2.95
C VAL A 139 7.07 -3.01 -2.74
N ASP A 140 7.95 -2.95 -1.75
CA ASP A 140 8.86 -4.06 -1.41
C ASP A 140 8.09 -5.34 -1.05
N VAL A 141 6.98 -5.23 -0.32
CA VAL A 141 6.08 -6.36 0.00
C VAL A 141 5.42 -6.91 -1.27
N ILE A 142 4.94 -6.05 -2.16
CA ILE A 142 4.35 -6.45 -3.45
C ILE A 142 5.39 -7.15 -4.32
N GLU A 143 6.62 -6.66 -4.40
CA GLU A 143 7.69 -7.28 -5.18
C GLU A 143 8.05 -8.66 -4.64
N GLN A 144 8.12 -8.82 -3.32
CA GLN A 144 8.36 -10.12 -2.67
C GLN A 144 7.24 -11.12 -2.95
N THR A 145 5.98 -10.73 -2.80
CA THR A 145 4.83 -11.60 -3.10
C THR A 145 4.75 -11.95 -4.59
N HIS A 146 5.10 -11.01 -5.48
CA HIS A 146 5.22 -11.27 -6.91
C HIS A 146 6.35 -12.26 -7.24
N ALA A 147 7.50 -12.18 -6.56
CA ALA A 147 8.58 -13.14 -6.71
C ALA A 147 8.16 -14.55 -6.26
N SER A 148 7.44 -14.66 -5.13
CA SER A 148 6.84 -15.92 -4.67
C SER A 148 5.86 -16.49 -5.69
N TRP A 149 4.98 -15.64 -6.25
CA TRP A 149 4.05 -16.04 -7.30
C TRP A 149 4.77 -16.55 -8.56
N LYS A 150 5.85 -15.90 -9.01
CA LYS A 150 6.65 -16.38 -10.15
C LYS A 150 7.18 -17.79 -9.91
N GLN A 151 7.71 -18.04 -8.71
CA GLN A 151 8.19 -19.37 -8.36
C GLN A 151 7.04 -20.38 -8.38
N LEU A 152 5.89 -20.03 -7.81
CA LEU A 152 4.69 -20.88 -7.81
C LEU A 152 4.26 -21.27 -9.24
N VAL A 153 4.10 -20.30 -10.14
CA VAL A 153 3.60 -20.59 -11.50
C VAL A 153 4.63 -21.31 -12.38
N HIS A 154 5.93 -21.10 -12.16
CA HIS A 154 6.97 -21.81 -12.90
C HIS A 154 7.19 -23.25 -12.41
N VAL A 155 6.97 -23.53 -11.12
CA VAL A 155 7.08 -24.88 -10.56
C VAL A 155 5.84 -25.73 -10.90
N ASN A 156 4.66 -25.12 -11.07
CA ASN A 156 3.38 -25.81 -11.15
C ASN A 156 2.73 -25.81 -12.55
N ASN A 157 3.44 -26.29 -13.58
CA ASN A 157 2.89 -26.49 -14.95
C ASN A 157 1.76 -27.55 -15.06
N GLN A 158 1.19 -28.01 -13.94
CA GLN A 158 -0.01 -28.84 -13.89
C GLN A 158 -1.01 -28.20 -12.92
N THR A 159 -1.84 -27.26 -13.38
CA THR A 159 -2.81 -26.58 -12.52
C THR A 159 -4.17 -27.27 -12.50
N LYS A 160 -4.64 -27.60 -11.29
CA LYS A 160 -6.05 -27.46 -10.90
C LYS A 160 -6.09 -26.44 -9.76
N LEU A 161 -5.88 -25.15 -10.08
CA LEU A 161 -6.12 -23.99 -9.20
C LEU A 161 -5.73 -24.19 -7.71
N TRP A 162 -4.45 -24.12 -7.31
CA TRP A 162 -4.06 -23.95 -5.88
C TRP A 162 -4.17 -25.21 -4.98
N THR A 163 -3.48 -26.30 -5.32
CA THR A 163 -3.60 -27.57 -4.57
C THR A 163 -2.86 -27.59 -3.23
N LYS A 164 -3.60 -28.04 -2.20
CA LYS A 164 -3.27 -28.35 -0.78
C LYS A 164 -1.94 -29.04 -0.51
#